data_AF-A0A1H3EV10-F1
#
_entry.id   AF-A0A1H3EV10-F1
#
_cell.length_a   1.000
_cell.length_b   1.000
_cell.length_c   1.000
_cell.angle_alpha   90.00
_cell.angle_beta   90.00
_cell.angle_gamma   90.00
#
_symmetry.space_group_name_H-M   'P 1'
#
loop_
_entity.id
_entity.type
_entity.pdbx_description
1 polymer ?
#
loop_
_entity_poly.entity_id
_entity_poly.type
_entity_poly.pdbx_seq_one_letter_code
_entity_poly.pdbx_strand_id
1 'polypeptide(L)'
;MKILWGARLTALCIARKGLNMDNISINKLKIFASSGRFYYVSAQLFQDNKKVAAEDDIEDSTNYKMVCDTIISEFAKSDFNLLETITDRISKEILLRFPLVKKNIIEVEYNNSKRDILFEKVVTSITRKWSRVYVYCQTHFQGDISENRKKFLDTIDRISEHELIKNVKRSTLNLLKYEGMILNTAVEFDTILELDSLISYLKYIENQAKVKNKIDIEFNIVFFDDLVYDDENIVIPYVGMEDKIYMLKAISELNPNKHHPISKVTVGELYGEKLDIIKRKFDNQDNPKLDYLQQSEEVYKVKPDEGYIVNQTVDNEESYFENLDTDYVMDDEGYELSQSIDHGTTCDTKQEPVCKVTQETEYDEVEERKQEQKNVLERKIAEAKNVLYTSKSLTSNSVNLIVNREKDLNSKSKLVLFDLDGTLIDTSEGITKSARYALNHFGIWDTKLENLKFFIGPPLNQTFKNTYGFDDDKTKEAIKIFRERYSKVGLFESKTFKNIGKCLRELKRNGYSLAVASSKPENSCRQILEYFNLFEYFDEVVGATFDGRINTKEEVLEEVFRRFKNTPRKNMCLIGDTIFDVKGAKSKGIPCIAVSYGFGDTNELEASNVFAVCDNAEDIPEVLKKLWN
;
A
#
# COMPACT_ATOMS: atom_id res chain seq x y z
N MET A 1 15.18 -22.94 48.45
CA MET A 1 14.81 -22.09 49.61
C MET A 1 13.41 -21.56 49.40
N LYS A 2 12.50 -21.86 50.32
CA LYS A 2 11.11 -21.38 50.37
C LYS A 2 11.08 -19.89 50.77
N ILE A 3 9.95 -19.23 50.43
CA ILE A 3 9.42 -17.95 50.94
C ILE A 3 9.93 -16.69 50.21
N LEU A 4 9.13 -16.22 49.26
CA LEU A 4 8.64 -14.82 49.15
C LEU A 4 7.72 -14.71 47.91
N TRP A 5 6.52 -15.29 48.04
CA TRP A 5 5.35 -14.89 47.27
C TRP A 5 4.56 -13.93 48.17
N GLY A 6 4.30 -12.70 47.70
CA GLY A 6 3.40 -11.78 48.38
C GLY A 6 3.84 -10.32 48.39
N ALA A 7 3.71 -9.63 47.26
CA ALA A 7 3.45 -8.20 47.23
C ALA A 7 2.92 -7.74 45.85
N ARG A 8 1.61 -7.47 45.81
CA ARG A 8 0.93 -6.46 44.96
C ARG A 8 1.31 -6.41 43.47
N LEU A 9 0.60 -7.21 42.66
CA LEU A 9 0.27 -6.83 41.28
C LEU A 9 -1.02 -6.00 41.31
N THR A 10 -0.89 -4.71 41.54
CA THR A 10 -1.95 -3.74 41.26
C THR A 10 -1.30 -2.54 40.60
N ALA A 11 -1.61 -2.36 39.32
CA ALA A 11 -1.38 -1.17 38.51
C ALA A 11 0.06 -0.64 38.41
N LEU A 12 0.77 -1.09 37.38
CA LEU A 12 1.56 -0.21 36.52
C LEU A 12 1.58 -0.81 35.11
N CYS A 13 0.43 -0.73 34.44
CA CYS A 13 0.44 -0.53 32.99
C CYS A 13 1.13 0.81 32.76
N ILE A 14 2.46 0.82 32.69
CA ILE A 14 3.17 1.84 31.93
C ILE A 14 2.81 1.53 30.49
N ALA A 15 1.64 2.01 30.07
CA ALA A 15 1.43 2.35 28.68
C ALA A 15 2.59 3.27 28.35
N ARG A 16 3.61 2.73 27.65
CA ARG A 16 4.43 3.58 26.80
C ARG A 16 3.40 4.47 26.10
N LYS A 17 3.52 5.79 26.26
CA LYS A 17 3.08 6.72 25.23
C LYS A 17 3.77 6.20 23.98
N GLY A 18 3.12 5.28 23.26
CA GLY A 18 3.55 4.92 21.92
C GLY A 18 3.69 6.26 21.23
N LEU A 19 4.82 6.50 20.59
CA LEU A 19 4.95 7.62 19.67
C LEU A 19 3.63 7.71 18.91
N ASN A 20 2.87 8.79 19.14
CA ASN A 20 1.59 8.97 18.47
C ASN A 20 1.93 8.96 16.99
N MET A 21 1.61 7.87 16.31
CA MET A 21 1.74 7.82 14.86
C MET A 21 0.79 8.88 14.30
N ASP A 22 1.30 9.66 13.35
CA ASP A 22 0.47 10.60 12.62
C ASP A 22 -0.64 9.84 11.88
N ASN A 23 -1.71 10.54 11.53
CA ASN A 23 -2.80 9.91 10.80
C ASN A 23 -3.43 10.83 9.75
N ILE A 24 -4.04 10.19 8.75
CA ILE A 24 -5.00 10.81 7.84
C ILE A 24 -6.41 10.46 8.34
N SER A 25 -7.30 11.45 8.41
CA SER A 25 -8.67 11.27 8.85
C SER A 25 -9.68 11.57 7.74
N ILE A 26 -10.56 10.62 7.47
CA ILE A 26 -11.76 10.79 6.62
C ILE A 26 -12.96 10.84 7.55
N ASN A 27 -13.68 11.97 7.55
CA ASN A 27 -14.79 12.21 8.47
C ASN A 27 -16.13 12.11 7.75
N LYS A 28 -17.01 11.22 8.24
CA LYS A 28 -18.43 11.14 7.84
C LYS A 28 -18.66 10.99 6.32
N LEU A 29 -17.90 10.11 5.67
CA LEU A 29 -18.15 9.72 4.28
C LEU A 29 -19.56 9.13 4.17
N LYS A 30 -20.45 9.82 3.46
CA LYS A 30 -21.85 9.42 3.30
C LYS A 30 -21.97 8.35 2.21
N ILE A 31 -22.58 7.23 2.54
CA ILE A 31 -22.74 6.08 1.64
C ILE A 31 -24.22 5.72 1.52
N PHE A 32 -24.66 5.48 0.29
CA PHE A 32 -25.98 4.93 0.00
C PHE A 32 -25.81 3.47 -0.40
N ALA A 33 -26.24 2.55 0.46
CA ALA A 33 -26.11 1.12 0.23
C ALA A 33 -27.21 0.60 -0.70
N SER A 34 -26.96 -0.55 -1.34
CA SER A 34 -27.95 -1.32 -2.15
C SER A 34 -29.27 -1.56 -1.41
N SER A 35 -29.20 -1.74 -0.09
CA SER A 35 -30.35 -1.89 0.80
C SER A 35 -31.28 -0.67 0.89
N GLY A 36 -30.94 0.45 0.25
CA GLY A 36 -31.69 1.70 0.29
C GLY A 36 -31.48 2.53 1.57
N ARG A 37 -30.47 2.18 2.38
CA ARG A 37 -30.13 2.84 3.65
C ARG A 37 -28.91 3.74 3.50
N PHE A 38 -28.87 4.81 4.30
CA PHE A 38 -27.70 5.66 4.42
C PHE A 38 -26.83 5.23 5.60
N TYR A 39 -25.52 5.25 5.37
CA TYR A 39 -24.49 5.04 6.38
C TYR A 39 -23.48 6.18 6.32
N TYR A 40 -22.78 6.39 7.43
CA TYR A 40 -21.66 7.32 7.51
C TYR A 40 -20.43 6.56 7.97
N VAL A 41 -19.34 6.68 7.23
CA VAL A 41 -18.08 6.02 7.57
C VAL A 41 -17.04 7.07 7.96
N SER A 42 -16.37 6.86 9.08
CA SER A 42 -15.18 7.62 9.45
C SER A 42 -13.99 6.68 9.53
N ALA A 43 -12.83 7.14 9.06
CA ALA A 43 -11.61 6.34 9.03
C ALA A 43 -10.43 7.17 9.52
N GLN A 44 -9.67 6.63 10.46
CA GLN A 44 -8.37 7.15 10.86
C GLN A 44 -7.29 6.17 10.40
N LEU A 45 -6.35 6.65 9.59
CA LEU A 45 -5.31 5.86 8.96
C LEU A 45 -3.94 6.27 9.52
N PHE A 46 -3.32 5.42 10.33
CA PHE A 46 -2.06 5.73 11.00
C PHE A 46 -0.88 5.33 10.11
N GLN A 47 -0.03 6.29 9.80
CA GLN A 47 1.17 6.17 8.95
C GLN A 47 2.22 7.23 9.34
N ASP A 48 3.40 7.21 8.72
CA ASP A 48 4.42 8.25 8.95
C ASP A 48 4.22 9.43 8.00
N ASN A 49 3.55 10.49 8.48
CA ASN A 49 3.32 11.69 7.68
C ASN A 49 4.52 12.64 7.67
N LYS A 50 5.49 12.49 8.59
CA LYS A 50 6.65 13.39 8.65
C LYS A 50 7.56 13.20 7.46
N LYS A 51 7.74 11.95 7.03
CA LYS A 51 8.49 11.64 5.80
C LYS A 51 7.85 12.33 4.58
N VAL A 52 6.54 12.16 4.42
CA VAL A 52 5.77 12.80 3.34
C VAL A 52 5.92 14.32 3.35
N ALA A 53 5.77 14.94 4.52
CA ALA A 53 5.84 16.39 4.66
C ALA A 53 7.22 16.97 4.34
N ALA A 54 8.29 16.19 4.56
CA ALA A 54 9.65 16.62 4.25
C ALA A 54 10.00 16.49 2.76
N GLU A 55 9.52 15.43 2.11
CA GLU A 55 9.88 15.10 0.73
C GLU A 55 8.89 15.66 -0.32
N ASP A 56 7.69 16.07 0.13
CA ASP A 56 6.56 16.48 -0.73
C ASP A 56 6.31 15.49 -1.88
N ASP A 57 6.50 14.19 -1.58
CA ASP A 57 6.29 13.13 -2.56
C ASP A 57 4.97 12.42 -2.34
N ILE A 58 4.17 12.42 -3.41
CA ILE A 58 2.82 11.88 -3.42
C ILE A 58 2.80 10.35 -3.30
N GLU A 59 3.92 9.70 -3.63
CA GLU A 59 4.10 8.25 -3.54
C GLU A 59 4.24 7.75 -2.09
N ASP A 60 4.69 8.61 -1.17
CA ASP A 60 4.84 8.29 0.25
C ASP A 60 3.56 8.54 1.07
N SER A 61 2.48 9.02 0.43
CA SER A 61 1.21 9.31 1.09
C SER A 61 0.08 8.40 0.60
N THR A 62 -0.74 7.92 1.54
CA THR A 62 -1.95 7.17 1.21
C THR A 62 -2.95 8.02 0.40
N ASN A 63 -3.36 7.51 -0.76
CA ASN A 63 -4.42 8.12 -1.58
C ASN A 63 -5.79 8.05 -0.87
N TYR A 64 -6.21 9.15 -0.24
CA TYR A 64 -7.48 9.23 0.49
C TYR A 64 -8.72 9.12 -0.42
N LYS A 65 -8.65 9.53 -1.69
CA LYS A 65 -9.75 9.31 -2.66
C LYS A 65 -9.96 7.80 -2.84
N MET A 66 -8.88 7.05 -3.04
CA MET A 66 -8.99 5.61 -3.19
C MET A 66 -9.39 4.88 -1.92
N VAL A 67 -9.04 5.42 -0.75
CA VAL A 67 -9.60 4.90 0.50
C VAL A 67 -11.12 5.07 0.50
N CYS A 68 -11.63 6.25 0.15
CA CYS A 68 -13.07 6.47 0.00
C CYS A 68 -13.71 5.51 -1.02
N ASP A 69 -13.10 5.33 -2.20
CA ASP A 69 -13.59 4.41 -3.23
C ASP A 69 -13.58 2.96 -2.75
N THR A 70 -12.56 2.57 -1.98
CA THR A 70 -12.47 1.25 -1.34
C THR A 70 -13.62 1.05 -0.38
N ILE A 71 -13.87 2.02 0.51
CA ILE A 71 -14.98 1.99 1.46
C ILE A 71 -16.31 1.85 0.71
N ILE A 72 -16.55 2.67 -0.32
CA ILE A 72 -17.76 2.61 -1.14
C ILE A 72 -17.91 1.23 -1.80
N SER A 73 -16.82 0.68 -2.33
CA SER A 73 -16.82 -0.62 -2.98
C SER A 73 -17.17 -1.76 -2.02
N GLU A 74 -16.73 -1.71 -0.76
CA GLU A 74 -17.07 -2.71 0.25
C GLU A 74 -18.58 -2.75 0.54
N PHE A 75 -19.25 -1.59 0.54
CA PHE A 75 -20.70 -1.52 0.65
C PHE A 75 -21.43 -2.07 -0.59
N ALA A 76 -20.77 -2.10 -1.76
CA ALA A 76 -21.34 -2.60 -3.00
C ALA A 76 -21.07 -4.11 -3.24
N LYS A 77 -20.00 -4.68 -2.68
CA LYS A 77 -19.56 -6.07 -2.93
C LYS A 77 -20.59 -7.13 -2.47
N SER A 78 -21.25 -6.91 -1.33
CA SER A 78 -22.25 -7.85 -0.81
C SER A 78 -23.07 -7.23 0.33
N ASP A 79 -24.32 -7.68 0.43
CA ASP A 79 -25.18 -7.35 1.57
C ASP A 79 -24.54 -7.86 2.88
N PHE A 80 -24.83 -7.16 3.96
CA PHE A 80 -24.41 -7.52 5.31
C PHE A 80 -25.55 -7.40 6.28
N ASN A 81 -25.56 -8.30 7.27
CA ASN A 81 -26.57 -8.31 8.31
C ASN A 81 -26.18 -7.46 9.53
N LEU A 82 -24.87 -7.27 9.75
CA LEU A 82 -24.29 -6.64 10.93
C LEU A 82 -23.34 -5.50 10.54
N LEU A 83 -23.36 -4.41 11.31
CA LEU A 83 -22.46 -3.27 11.10
C LEU A 83 -21.01 -3.65 11.34
N GLU A 84 -20.76 -4.55 12.29
CA GLU A 84 -19.47 -5.14 12.62
C GLU A 84 -18.84 -5.81 11.40
N THR A 85 -19.63 -6.55 10.62
CA THR A 85 -19.15 -7.24 9.42
C THR A 85 -18.66 -6.27 8.35
N ILE A 86 -19.41 -5.19 8.08
CA ILE A 86 -18.96 -4.19 7.09
C ILE A 86 -17.78 -3.36 7.64
N THR A 87 -17.79 -3.02 8.92
CA THR A 87 -16.68 -2.29 9.57
C THR A 87 -15.38 -3.10 9.51
N ASP A 88 -15.46 -4.40 9.78
CA ASP A 88 -14.30 -5.30 9.79
C ASP A 88 -13.73 -5.51 8.38
N ARG A 89 -14.60 -5.70 7.40
CA ARG A 89 -14.20 -5.84 5.98
C ARG A 89 -13.47 -4.59 5.49
N ILE A 90 -14.03 -3.41 5.77
CA ILE A 90 -13.39 -2.12 5.41
C ILE A 90 -12.02 -2.01 6.10
N SER A 91 -11.93 -2.32 7.40
CA SER A 91 -10.69 -2.24 8.16
C SER A 91 -9.61 -3.16 7.58
N LYS A 92 -9.95 -4.40 7.24
CA LYS A 92 -9.05 -5.37 6.60
C LYS A 92 -8.62 -4.93 5.21
N GLU A 93 -9.59 -4.58 4.35
CA GLU A 93 -9.33 -4.19 2.96
C GLU A 93 -8.40 -2.97 2.90
N ILE A 94 -8.59 -1.98 3.78
CA ILE A 94 -7.71 -0.83 3.85
C ILE A 94 -6.28 -1.24 4.25
N LEU A 95 -6.09 -2.08 5.27
CA LEU A 95 -4.74 -2.50 5.70
C LEU A 95 -4.02 -3.38 4.67
N LEU A 96 -4.77 -4.15 3.89
CA LEU A 96 -4.23 -4.98 2.81
C LEU A 96 -3.89 -4.13 1.59
N ARG A 97 -4.77 -3.20 1.21
CA ARG A 97 -4.63 -2.39 0.01
C ARG A 97 -3.66 -1.23 0.20
N PHE A 98 -3.54 -0.63 1.38
CA PHE A 98 -2.71 0.57 1.58
C PHE A 98 -1.50 0.27 2.50
N PRO A 99 -0.31 -0.08 1.96
CA PRO A 99 0.84 -0.62 2.70
C PRO A 99 1.52 0.40 3.63
N LEU A 100 1.30 1.69 3.38
CA LEU A 100 1.74 2.79 4.24
C LEU A 100 0.95 2.83 5.56
N VAL A 101 -0.32 2.40 5.53
CA VAL A 101 -1.19 2.36 6.71
C VAL A 101 -0.78 1.18 7.60
N LYS A 102 -0.27 1.49 8.81
CA LYS A 102 0.16 0.46 9.78
C LYS A 102 -0.94 0.08 10.77
N LYS A 103 -1.86 1.00 11.01
CA LYS A 103 -3.04 0.83 11.88
C LYS A 103 -4.19 1.64 11.29
N ASN A 104 -5.41 1.15 11.46
CA ASN A 104 -6.60 1.97 11.21
C ASN A 104 -7.63 1.85 12.34
N ILE A 105 -8.48 2.86 12.42
CA ILE A 105 -9.72 2.85 13.20
C ILE A 105 -10.83 3.18 12.22
N ILE A 106 -11.76 2.25 12.05
CA ILE A 106 -12.91 2.40 11.16
C ILE A 106 -14.17 2.45 12.01
N GLU A 107 -14.99 3.47 11.76
CA GLU A 107 -16.29 3.64 12.38
C GLU A 107 -17.37 3.64 11.32
N VAL A 108 -18.38 2.77 11.49
CA VAL A 108 -19.57 2.76 10.64
C VAL A 108 -20.77 3.16 11.48
N GLU A 109 -21.37 4.28 11.11
CA GLU A 109 -22.55 4.85 11.74
C GLU A 109 -23.79 4.56 10.90
N TYR A 110 -24.84 4.10 11.58
CA TYR A 110 -26.18 3.96 11.04
C TYR A 110 -27.15 4.83 11.83
N ASN A 111 -27.87 5.69 11.11
CA ASN A 111 -28.89 6.56 11.68
C ASN A 111 -30.26 5.95 11.42
N ASN A 112 -31.03 5.73 12.48
CA ASN A 112 -32.36 5.17 12.33
C ASN A 112 -33.38 6.29 12.05
N SER A 113 -33.94 6.31 10.85
CA SER A 113 -34.96 7.29 10.46
C SER A 113 -36.39 6.87 10.83
N LYS A 114 -36.60 5.67 11.40
CA LYS A 114 -37.92 5.20 11.81
C LYS A 114 -38.23 5.65 13.24
N ARG A 115 -39.34 6.38 13.38
CA ARG A 115 -39.81 7.07 14.61
C ARG A 115 -40.08 6.17 15.83
N ASP A 116 -40.08 4.85 15.66
CA ASP A 116 -40.53 3.90 16.70
C ASP A 116 -39.39 3.35 17.58
N ILE A 117 -38.15 3.80 17.42
CA ILE A 117 -37.00 3.34 18.22
C ILE A 117 -36.22 4.54 18.80
N LEU A 118 -35.90 4.49 20.10
CA LEU A 118 -35.45 5.61 20.94
C LEU A 118 -33.94 5.99 20.86
N PHE A 119 -33.20 5.55 19.84
CA PHE A 119 -31.77 5.93 19.69
C PHE A 119 -31.55 6.85 18.49
N GLU A 120 -30.67 7.83 18.64
CA GLU A 120 -30.29 8.76 17.56
C GLU A 120 -29.47 8.05 16.48
N LYS A 121 -28.48 7.27 16.91
CA LYS A 121 -27.56 6.54 16.02
C LYS A 121 -26.94 5.32 16.71
N VAL A 122 -26.45 4.39 15.89
CA VAL A 122 -25.60 3.27 16.31
C VAL A 122 -24.29 3.36 15.56
N VAL A 123 -23.17 3.15 16.26
CA VAL A 123 -21.82 3.16 15.68
C VAL A 123 -21.09 1.89 16.08
N THR A 124 -20.51 1.21 15.10
CA THR A 124 -19.52 0.15 15.34
C THR A 124 -18.14 0.69 15.05
N SER A 125 -17.18 0.42 15.93
CA SER A 125 -15.78 0.86 15.80
C SER A 125 -14.86 -0.35 15.85
N ILE A 126 -14.00 -0.51 14.85
CA ILE A 126 -12.99 -1.58 14.80
C ILE A 126 -11.62 -0.95 14.60
N THR A 127 -10.70 -1.37 15.47
CA THR A 127 -9.28 -1.01 15.37
C THR A 127 -8.50 -2.22 14.92
N ARG A 128 -7.73 -2.10 13.84
CA ARG A 128 -6.77 -3.12 13.41
C ARG A 128 -5.40 -2.51 13.18
N LYS A 129 -4.37 -3.33 13.39
CA LYS A 129 -2.98 -2.96 13.11
C LYS A 129 -2.20 -4.16 12.60
N TRP A 130 -1.16 -3.89 11.83
CA TRP A 130 -0.10 -4.85 11.57
C TRP A 130 0.69 -5.06 12.87
N SER A 131 0.81 -6.32 13.29
CA SER A 131 1.54 -6.75 14.48
C SER A 131 2.69 -7.65 14.06
N ARG A 132 3.87 -7.46 14.67
CA ARG A 132 5.06 -8.26 14.44
C ARG A 132 5.06 -9.46 15.36
N VAL A 133 5.13 -10.66 14.80
CA VAL A 133 5.06 -11.93 15.54
C VAL A 133 6.32 -12.74 15.32
N TYR A 134 6.77 -13.40 16.39
CA TYR A 134 7.87 -14.34 16.37
C TYR A 134 7.36 -15.71 16.80
N VAL A 135 7.60 -16.73 15.97
CA VAL A 135 7.18 -18.12 16.22
C VAL A 135 8.41 -19.02 16.19
N TYR A 136 8.62 -19.79 17.26
CA TYR A 136 9.64 -20.83 17.31
C TYR A 136 9.03 -22.16 16.89
N CYS A 137 9.62 -22.76 15.86
CA CYS A 137 9.15 -23.98 15.23
C CYS A 137 10.10 -25.13 15.61
N GLN A 138 9.54 -26.27 16.03
CA GLN A 138 10.35 -27.46 16.30
C GLN A 138 9.64 -28.74 15.89
N THR A 139 10.42 -29.78 15.57
CA THR A 139 9.89 -31.13 15.34
C THR A 139 10.91 -32.17 15.79
N HIS A 140 10.41 -33.26 16.37
CA HIS A 140 11.18 -34.45 16.67
C HIS A 140 10.93 -35.49 15.57
N PHE A 141 12.00 -36.10 15.07
CA PHE A 141 11.88 -37.10 14.01
C PHE A 141 12.92 -38.21 14.12
N GLN A 142 12.66 -39.28 13.37
CA GLN A 142 13.57 -40.40 13.13
C GLN A 142 13.64 -40.67 11.63
N GLY A 143 14.68 -41.37 11.19
CA GLY A 143 14.87 -41.74 9.78
C GLY A 143 15.64 -40.69 8.98
N ASP A 144 15.25 -40.50 7.71
CA ASP A 144 16.01 -39.70 6.74
C ASP A 144 15.98 -38.20 7.06
N ILE A 145 17.16 -37.60 7.20
CA ILE A 145 17.33 -36.19 7.55
C ILE A 145 16.88 -35.28 6.41
N SER A 146 17.18 -35.62 5.17
CA SER A 146 16.88 -34.80 4.00
C SER A 146 15.37 -34.70 3.76
N GLU A 147 14.67 -35.83 3.87
CA GLU A 147 13.23 -35.91 3.72
C GLU A 147 12.50 -35.13 4.82
N ASN A 148 12.89 -35.34 6.09
CA ASN A 148 12.27 -34.65 7.22
C ASN A 148 12.58 -33.16 7.22
N ARG A 149 13.81 -32.77 6.84
CA ARG A 149 14.16 -31.36 6.62
C ARG A 149 13.25 -30.72 5.60
N LYS A 150 13.04 -31.35 4.45
CA LYS A 150 12.15 -30.83 3.42
C LYS A 150 10.73 -30.68 3.95
N LYS A 151 10.15 -31.73 4.54
CA LYS A 151 8.80 -31.70 5.13
C LYS A 151 8.63 -30.60 6.19
N PHE A 152 9.63 -30.41 7.04
CA PHE A 152 9.63 -29.38 8.08
C PHE A 152 9.61 -27.97 7.48
N LEU A 153 10.50 -27.70 6.52
CA LEU A 153 10.56 -26.40 5.85
C LEU A 153 9.30 -26.13 5.02
N ASP A 154 8.85 -27.10 4.22
CA ASP A 154 7.63 -26.99 3.43
C ASP A 154 6.42 -26.68 4.33
N THR A 155 6.37 -27.24 5.55
CA THR A 155 5.30 -26.98 6.51
C THR A 155 5.37 -25.56 7.08
N ILE A 156 6.57 -25.08 7.41
CA ILE A 156 6.77 -23.72 7.91
C ILE A 156 6.42 -22.68 6.84
N ASP A 157 6.78 -22.92 5.58
CA ASP A 157 6.54 -22.00 4.48
C ASP A 157 5.04 -21.75 4.25
N ARG A 158 4.18 -22.67 4.71
CA ARG A 158 2.71 -22.52 4.69
C ARG A 158 2.19 -21.36 5.54
N ILE A 159 2.95 -20.89 6.53
CA ILE A 159 2.59 -19.69 7.31
C ILE A 159 2.36 -18.49 6.35
N SER A 160 3.12 -18.42 5.26
CA SER A 160 3.02 -17.37 4.25
C SER A 160 1.82 -17.51 3.29
N GLU A 161 1.04 -18.59 3.39
CA GLU A 161 -0.14 -18.82 2.55
C GLU A 161 -1.34 -17.98 3.00
N HIS A 162 -1.38 -17.53 4.25
CA HIS A 162 -2.48 -16.72 4.76
C HIS A 162 -2.43 -15.30 4.20
N GLU A 163 -3.54 -14.82 3.62
CA GLU A 163 -3.62 -13.48 3.02
C GLU A 163 -3.35 -12.33 4.02
N LEU A 164 -3.62 -12.56 5.29
CA LEU A 164 -3.41 -11.60 6.38
C LEU A 164 -2.01 -11.66 7.02
N ILE A 165 -1.08 -12.47 6.50
CA ILE A 165 0.31 -12.59 6.93
C ILE A 165 1.24 -12.11 5.81
N LYS A 166 2.24 -11.28 6.15
CA LYS A 166 3.26 -10.80 5.21
C LYS A 166 4.64 -10.65 5.86
N ASN A 167 5.65 -10.30 5.05
CA ASN A 167 7.02 -10.05 5.50
C ASN A 167 7.66 -11.21 6.28
N VAL A 168 7.37 -12.45 5.85
CA VAL A 168 7.86 -13.66 6.51
C VAL A 168 9.37 -13.81 6.33
N LYS A 169 10.10 -13.92 7.43
CA LYS A 169 11.53 -14.19 7.51
C LYS A 169 11.77 -15.40 8.41
N ARG A 170 12.83 -16.17 8.14
CA ARG A 170 13.17 -17.38 8.91
C ARG A 170 14.63 -17.33 9.36
N SER A 171 14.89 -17.81 10.58
CA SER A 171 16.25 -17.98 11.09
C SER A 171 16.95 -19.15 10.41
N THR A 172 18.21 -19.39 10.78
CA THR A 172 18.92 -20.59 10.38
C THR A 172 18.18 -21.83 10.89
N LEU A 173 18.16 -22.88 10.07
CA LEU A 173 17.66 -24.19 10.46
C LEU A 173 18.74 -24.91 11.27
N ASN A 174 18.41 -25.36 12.48
CA ASN A 174 19.31 -26.15 13.30
C ASN A 174 18.85 -27.62 13.32
N LEU A 175 19.81 -28.53 13.26
CA LEU A 175 19.63 -29.95 13.49
C LEU A 175 20.37 -30.34 14.78
N LEU A 176 19.66 -30.88 15.75
CA LEU A 176 20.23 -31.33 17.03
C LEU A 176 20.06 -32.83 17.19
N LYS A 177 21.07 -33.48 17.77
CA LYS A 177 21.05 -34.90 18.12
C LYS A 177 20.98 -35.04 19.63
N TYR A 178 19.78 -35.18 20.17
CA TYR A 178 19.53 -35.27 21.61
C TYR A 178 18.33 -36.19 21.85
N GLU A 179 18.60 -37.43 22.31
CA GLU A 179 17.57 -38.48 22.49
C GLU A 179 16.66 -38.70 21.26
N GLY A 180 17.20 -38.44 20.07
CA GLY A 180 16.47 -38.35 18.80
C GLY A 180 17.09 -37.28 17.89
N MET A 181 16.46 -37.02 16.75
CA MET A 181 16.82 -35.87 15.90
C MET A 181 15.76 -34.78 16.05
N ILE A 182 16.23 -33.54 16.24
CA ILE A 182 15.37 -32.37 16.39
C ILE A 182 15.73 -31.37 15.30
N LEU A 183 14.74 -30.94 14.54
CA LEU A 183 14.87 -29.74 13.70
C LEU A 183 14.20 -28.57 14.40
N ASN A 184 14.85 -27.41 14.41
CA ASN A 184 14.25 -26.19 14.90
C ASN A 184 14.70 -24.96 14.10
N THR A 185 13.85 -23.95 14.12
CA THR A 185 14.07 -22.63 13.53
C THR A 185 13.06 -21.64 14.12
N ALA A 186 13.24 -20.35 13.87
CA ALA A 186 12.24 -19.35 14.20
C ALA A 186 11.77 -18.63 12.94
N VAL A 187 10.55 -18.11 12.99
CA VAL A 187 9.93 -17.33 11.92
C VAL A 187 9.47 -15.99 12.50
N GLU A 188 9.78 -14.91 11.80
CA GLU A 188 9.29 -13.56 12.05
C GLU A 188 8.33 -13.16 10.93
N PHE A 189 7.17 -12.59 11.23
CA PHE A 189 6.25 -12.06 10.22
C PHE A 189 5.36 -10.94 10.76
N ASP A 190 4.73 -10.19 9.85
CA ASP A 190 3.69 -9.22 10.16
C ASP A 190 2.30 -9.82 9.91
N THR A 191 1.35 -9.59 10.81
CA THR A 191 -0.05 -10.04 10.65
C THR A 191 -1.07 -9.03 11.15
N ILE A 192 -2.26 -9.02 10.55
CA ILE A 192 -3.45 -8.34 11.11
C ILE A 192 -4.43 -9.32 11.79
N LEU A 193 -4.06 -10.61 11.88
CA LEU A 193 -4.80 -11.59 12.66
C LEU A 193 -4.73 -11.25 14.14
N GLU A 194 -5.85 -11.45 14.82
CA GLU A 194 -5.89 -11.47 16.27
C GLU A 194 -5.24 -12.76 16.79
N LEU A 195 -4.79 -12.74 18.04
CA LEU A 195 -4.02 -13.82 18.64
C LEU A 195 -4.72 -15.19 18.50
N ASP A 196 -6.01 -15.27 18.85
CA ASP A 196 -6.78 -16.52 18.76
C ASP A 196 -6.92 -17.05 17.33
N SER A 197 -7.08 -16.14 16.36
CA SER A 197 -7.16 -16.49 14.95
C SER A 197 -5.80 -17.01 14.44
N LEU A 198 -4.70 -16.40 14.87
CA LEU A 198 -3.36 -16.87 14.56
C LEU A 198 -3.08 -18.25 15.17
N ILE A 199 -3.42 -18.46 16.44
CA ILE A 199 -3.30 -19.77 17.11
C ILE A 199 -4.07 -20.84 16.34
N SER A 200 -5.31 -20.54 15.96
CA SER A 200 -6.16 -21.46 15.20
C SER A 200 -5.54 -21.79 13.84
N TYR A 201 -4.95 -20.81 13.16
CA TYR A 201 -4.29 -21.02 11.88
C TYR A 201 -3.00 -21.85 12.01
N LEU A 202 -2.16 -21.59 13.01
CA LEU A 202 -0.97 -22.40 13.27
C LEU A 202 -1.34 -23.86 13.59
N LYS A 203 -2.34 -24.08 14.47
CA LYS A 203 -2.88 -25.42 14.77
C LYS A 203 -3.42 -26.13 13.53
N TYR A 204 -4.06 -25.39 12.61
CA TYR A 204 -4.48 -25.95 11.34
C TYR A 204 -3.28 -26.46 10.51
N ILE A 205 -2.19 -25.69 10.44
CA ILE A 205 -0.97 -26.11 9.74
C ILE A 205 -0.37 -27.37 10.39
N GLU A 206 -0.25 -27.40 11.72
CA GLU A 206 0.25 -28.57 12.48
C GLU A 206 -0.54 -29.84 12.16
N ASN A 207 -1.87 -29.75 12.27
CA ASN A 207 -2.76 -30.87 12.01
C ASN A 207 -2.64 -31.40 10.57
N GLN A 208 -2.56 -30.49 9.59
CA GLN A 208 -2.37 -30.88 8.20
C GLN A 208 -1.01 -31.55 7.97
N ALA A 209 0.05 -31.05 8.61
CA ALA A 209 1.39 -31.63 8.51
C ALA A 209 1.46 -33.03 9.13
N LYS A 210 0.81 -33.21 10.29
CA LYS A 210 0.70 -34.50 10.97
C LYS A 210 -0.04 -35.53 10.13
N VAL A 211 -1.17 -35.16 9.54
CA VAL A 211 -2.02 -36.07 8.75
C VAL A 211 -1.40 -36.38 7.38
N LYS A 212 -0.96 -35.36 6.64
CA LYS A 212 -0.52 -35.53 5.24
C LYS A 212 0.96 -35.87 5.12
N ASN A 213 1.80 -35.18 5.88
CA ASN A 213 3.26 -35.24 5.72
C ASN A 213 3.91 -36.16 6.76
N LYS A 214 3.13 -36.68 7.72
CA LYS A 214 3.57 -37.53 8.83
C LYS A 214 4.70 -36.88 9.65
N ILE A 215 4.61 -35.57 9.84
CA ILE A 215 5.55 -34.79 10.66
C ILE A 215 4.81 -34.12 11.81
N ASP A 216 5.34 -34.24 13.02
CA ASP A 216 4.77 -33.63 14.23
C ASP A 216 5.56 -32.36 14.52
N ILE A 217 5.09 -31.24 13.96
CA ILE A 217 5.66 -29.91 14.17
C ILE A 217 4.89 -29.17 15.26
N GLU A 218 5.62 -28.40 16.06
CA GLU A 218 5.06 -27.51 17.08
C GLU A 218 5.43 -26.06 16.76
N PHE A 219 4.43 -25.18 16.70
CA PHE A 219 4.58 -23.75 16.59
C PHE A 219 4.36 -23.08 17.95
N ASN A 220 5.41 -22.46 18.48
CA ASN A 220 5.36 -21.75 19.76
C ASN A 220 5.45 -20.24 19.50
N ILE A 221 4.39 -19.48 19.76
CA ILE A 221 4.43 -18.01 19.65
C ILE A 221 5.33 -17.48 20.78
N VAL A 222 6.47 -16.89 20.41
CA VAL A 222 7.46 -16.34 21.35
C VAL A 222 7.10 -14.91 21.72
N PHE A 223 6.80 -14.08 20.73
CA PHE A 223 6.40 -12.69 20.92
C PHE A 223 5.25 -12.35 19.97
N PHE A 224 4.32 -11.54 20.44
CA PHE A 224 3.30 -10.87 19.63
C PHE A 224 3.37 -9.38 19.96
N ASP A 225 4.02 -8.58 19.12
CA ASP A 225 4.49 -7.23 19.47
C ASP A 225 5.19 -7.22 20.85
N ASP A 226 4.79 -6.31 21.73
CA ASP A 226 5.20 -6.23 23.13
C ASP A 226 4.08 -6.72 24.07
N LEU A 227 3.16 -7.56 23.58
CA LEU A 227 2.06 -8.09 24.36
C LEU A 227 2.58 -8.88 25.56
N VAL A 228 2.00 -8.60 26.73
CA VAL A 228 2.11 -9.44 27.93
C VAL A 228 0.72 -9.99 28.20
N TYR A 229 0.55 -11.28 28.00
CA TYR A 229 -0.73 -11.98 28.03
C TYR A 229 -0.57 -13.35 28.66
N ASP A 230 -1.54 -13.74 29.47
CA ASP A 230 -1.54 -14.97 30.25
C ASP A 230 -2.98 -15.47 30.35
N ASP A 231 -3.27 -16.57 29.66
CA ASP A 231 -4.51 -17.32 29.81
C ASP A 231 -4.26 -18.84 29.86
N GLU A 232 -5.33 -19.62 30.00
CA GLU A 232 -5.25 -21.08 30.12
C GLU A 232 -4.67 -21.78 28.87
N ASN A 233 -4.66 -21.10 27.72
CA ASN A 233 -4.25 -21.66 26.43
C ASN A 233 -2.86 -21.19 25.98
N ILE A 234 -2.46 -19.96 26.33
CA ILE A 234 -1.22 -19.36 25.85
C ILE A 234 -0.67 -18.28 26.81
N VAL A 235 0.65 -18.24 26.91
CA VAL A 235 1.39 -17.19 27.61
C VAL A 235 2.35 -16.50 26.64
N ILE A 236 2.27 -15.17 26.57
CA ILE A 236 3.12 -14.31 25.74
C ILE A 236 3.73 -13.22 26.63
N PRO A 237 5.05 -12.96 26.57
CA PRO A 237 6.06 -13.73 25.84
C PRO A 237 6.16 -15.18 26.33
N TYR A 238 6.73 -16.06 25.49
CA TYR A 238 6.82 -17.49 25.80
C TYR A 238 7.51 -17.74 27.15
N VAL A 239 6.82 -18.47 28.03
CA VAL A 239 7.29 -18.74 29.39
C VAL A 239 8.59 -19.55 29.40
N GLY A 240 9.57 -19.07 30.18
CA GLY A 240 10.87 -19.72 30.34
C GLY A 240 11.75 -19.66 29.09
N MET A 241 11.48 -18.73 28.17
CA MET A 241 12.32 -18.57 26.97
C MET A 241 13.77 -18.22 27.32
N GLU A 242 14.04 -17.59 28.47
CA GLU A 242 15.40 -17.25 28.92
C GLU A 242 16.26 -18.50 29.16
N ASP A 243 15.62 -19.64 29.39
CA ASP A 243 16.32 -20.91 29.59
C ASP A 243 16.54 -21.72 28.31
N LYS A 244 15.93 -21.30 27.19
CA LYS A 244 15.93 -22.05 25.92
C LYS A 244 16.95 -21.49 24.94
N ILE A 245 18.21 -21.95 25.05
CA ILE A 245 19.33 -21.44 24.24
C ILE A 245 19.07 -21.46 22.72
N TYR A 246 18.45 -22.53 22.18
CA TYR A 246 18.17 -22.63 20.74
C TYR A 246 17.04 -21.70 20.29
N MET A 247 16.07 -21.44 21.17
CA MET A 247 15.03 -20.44 20.92
C MET A 247 15.65 -19.04 20.94
N LEU A 248 16.46 -18.72 21.96
CA LEU A 248 17.17 -17.44 22.03
C LEU A 248 18.09 -17.21 20.82
N LYS A 249 18.85 -18.23 20.40
CA LYS A 249 19.67 -18.19 19.17
C LYS A 249 18.84 -17.84 17.95
N ALA A 250 17.76 -18.61 17.70
CA ALA A 250 16.94 -18.46 16.51
C ALA A 250 16.25 -17.09 16.45
N ILE A 251 15.77 -16.58 17.58
CA ILE A 251 15.14 -15.26 17.66
C ILE A 251 16.19 -14.13 17.57
N SER A 252 17.37 -14.31 18.19
CA SER A 252 18.47 -13.35 18.10
C SER A 252 19.02 -13.23 16.68
N GLU A 253 19.00 -14.30 15.87
CA GLU A 253 19.35 -14.23 14.44
C GLU A 253 18.35 -13.38 13.64
N LEU A 254 17.07 -13.41 14.01
CA LEU A 254 16.02 -12.61 13.36
C LEU A 254 16.07 -11.14 13.80
N ASN A 255 16.15 -10.91 15.10
CA ASN A 255 16.19 -9.57 15.68
C ASN A 255 16.89 -9.57 17.05
N PRO A 256 18.20 -9.30 17.13
CA PRO A 256 18.93 -9.28 18.40
C PRO A 256 18.47 -8.14 19.32
N ASN A 257 17.96 -7.05 18.74
CA ASN A 257 17.51 -5.85 19.46
C ASN A 257 16.06 -5.95 19.95
N LYS A 258 15.36 -7.07 19.70
CA LYS A 258 14.02 -7.28 20.26
C LYS A 258 14.13 -7.29 21.77
N HIS A 259 13.46 -6.35 22.43
CA HIS A 259 13.40 -6.33 23.89
C HIS A 259 12.34 -7.31 24.37
N HIS A 260 12.68 -8.08 25.39
CA HIS A 260 11.72 -8.91 26.09
C HIS A 260 10.72 -8.02 26.84
N PRO A 261 9.39 -8.14 26.62
CA PRO A 261 8.41 -7.21 27.17
C PRO A 261 8.38 -7.11 28.70
N ILE A 262 8.79 -8.17 29.41
CA ILE A 262 8.83 -8.21 30.88
C ILE A 262 10.20 -7.74 31.41
N SER A 263 11.28 -8.50 31.19
CA SER A 263 12.62 -8.16 31.70
C SER A 263 13.27 -6.92 31.09
N LYS A 264 12.79 -6.45 29.91
CA LYS A 264 13.37 -5.32 29.14
C LYS A 264 14.79 -5.53 28.63
N VAL A 265 15.37 -6.72 28.82
CA VAL A 265 16.65 -7.12 28.25
C VAL A 265 16.43 -7.50 26.77
N THR A 266 17.42 -7.23 25.93
CA THR A 266 17.34 -7.64 24.52
C THR A 266 17.52 -9.15 24.37
N VAL A 267 16.93 -9.74 23.33
CA VAL A 267 17.10 -11.17 23.06
C VAL A 267 18.56 -11.51 22.78
N GLY A 268 19.33 -10.62 22.16
CA GLY A 268 20.77 -10.79 21.94
C GLY A 268 21.57 -10.89 23.25
N GLU A 269 21.25 -10.03 24.23
CA GLU A 269 21.86 -10.10 25.56
C GLU A 269 21.47 -11.39 26.29
N LEU A 270 20.17 -11.75 26.30
CA LEU A 270 19.71 -13.01 26.90
C LEU A 270 20.41 -14.24 26.29
N TYR A 271 20.59 -14.24 24.97
CA TYR A 271 21.33 -15.29 24.27
C TYR A 271 22.80 -15.34 24.69
N GLY A 272 23.47 -14.19 24.72
CA GLY A 272 24.87 -14.06 25.12
C GLY A 272 25.11 -14.54 26.55
N GLU A 273 24.30 -14.09 27.51
CA GLU A 273 24.37 -14.52 28.92
C GLU A 273 24.19 -16.03 29.05
N LYS A 274 23.18 -16.60 28.37
CA LYS A 274 22.93 -18.04 28.42
C LYS A 274 24.07 -18.84 27.81
N LEU A 275 24.63 -18.38 26.70
CA LEU A 275 25.77 -19.00 26.04
C LEU A 275 27.00 -19.02 26.95
N ASP A 276 27.27 -17.92 27.66
CA ASP A 276 28.39 -17.82 28.60
C ASP A 276 28.22 -18.74 29.82
N ILE A 277 26.99 -18.84 30.36
CA ILE A 277 26.68 -19.80 31.43
C ILE A 277 26.95 -21.24 30.97
N ILE A 278 26.58 -21.57 29.74
CA ILE A 278 26.81 -22.90 29.17
C ILE A 278 28.30 -23.16 28.99
N LYS A 279 29.05 -22.23 28.38
CA LYS A 279 30.51 -22.34 28.21
C LYS A 279 31.24 -22.58 29.52
N ARG A 280 30.94 -21.78 30.55
CA ARG A 280 31.54 -21.95 31.89
C ARG A 280 31.24 -23.30 32.53
N LYS A 281 30.07 -23.91 32.26
CA LYS A 281 29.76 -25.26 32.75
C LYS A 281 30.60 -26.32 32.05
N PHE A 282 30.88 -26.15 30.76
CA PHE A 282 31.75 -27.04 29.99
C PHE A 282 33.21 -26.90 30.40
N ASP A 283 33.72 -25.68 30.57
CA ASP A 283 35.11 -25.44 30.99
C ASP A 283 35.42 -26.02 32.39
N ASN A 284 34.38 -26.22 33.21
CA ASN A 284 34.49 -26.80 34.56
C ASN A 284 34.19 -28.31 34.63
N GLN A 285 33.91 -28.98 33.50
CA GLN A 285 33.67 -30.43 33.44
C GLN A 285 34.63 -31.09 32.45
N ASP A 286 35.66 -31.79 32.97
CA ASP A 286 36.41 -32.80 32.20
C ASP A 286 35.47 -33.94 31.81
N ASN A 287 34.79 -33.83 30.65
CA ASN A 287 33.90 -34.90 30.19
C ASN A 287 34.00 -35.13 28.67
N PRO A 288 34.53 -36.29 28.21
CA PRO A 288 34.82 -36.59 26.80
C PRO A 288 33.60 -37.07 26.00
N LYS A 289 32.37 -36.65 26.34
CA LYS A 289 31.15 -37.12 25.68
C LYS A 289 30.20 -35.97 25.32
N LEU A 290 30.56 -35.20 24.31
CA LEU A 290 29.58 -34.54 23.45
C LEU A 290 30.19 -34.40 22.06
N ASP A 291 29.87 -35.35 21.19
CA ASP A 291 30.25 -35.33 19.78
C ASP A 291 29.34 -34.30 19.08
N TYR A 292 29.75 -33.03 19.11
CA TYR A 292 29.21 -32.00 18.23
C TYR A 292 29.67 -32.35 16.82
N LEU A 293 28.75 -32.78 15.95
CA LEU A 293 28.98 -32.64 14.52
C LEU A 293 28.97 -31.15 14.21
N GLN A 294 30.14 -30.51 14.33
CA GLN A 294 30.49 -29.36 13.50
C GLN A 294 30.55 -29.86 12.05
N GLN A 295 29.40 -30.00 11.41
CA GLN A 295 29.31 -29.87 9.96
C GLN A 295 28.95 -28.42 9.65
N SER A 296 29.94 -27.57 9.88
CA SER A 296 30.00 -26.24 9.28
C SER A 296 31.44 -26.04 8.82
N GLU A 297 31.76 -26.62 7.67
CA GLU A 297 32.68 -26.11 6.64
C GLU A 297 32.81 -27.19 5.53
N GLU A 298 32.69 -26.78 4.26
CA GLU A 298 32.63 -27.59 3.01
C GLU A 298 31.25 -28.24 2.72
N VAL A 299 30.47 -27.96 1.66
CA VAL A 299 30.59 -27.32 0.33
C VAL A 299 29.17 -26.82 0.00
N TYR A 300 28.94 -25.53 -0.30
CA TYR A 300 28.80 -25.04 -1.67
C TYR A 300 29.39 -23.64 -1.76
N LYS A 301 30.53 -23.54 -2.46
CA LYS A 301 30.97 -22.32 -3.11
C LYS A 301 29.88 -21.89 -4.09
N VAL A 302 29.09 -20.88 -3.75
CA VAL A 302 28.60 -19.93 -4.73
C VAL A 302 29.65 -18.83 -4.76
N LYS A 303 30.24 -18.59 -5.94
CA LYS A 303 31.22 -17.53 -6.15
C LYS A 303 30.64 -16.19 -5.66
N PRO A 304 31.41 -15.36 -4.96
CA PRO A 304 31.16 -13.94 -4.92
C PRO A 304 31.66 -13.35 -6.23
N ASP A 305 30.76 -12.95 -7.12
CA ASP A 305 31.03 -11.81 -8.00
C ASP A 305 30.50 -10.61 -7.17
N GLU A 306 31.33 -9.83 -6.46
CA GLU A 306 32.18 -8.73 -6.96
C GLU A 306 31.50 -7.95 -8.09
N GLY A 307 31.15 -6.68 -7.98
CA GLY A 307 31.31 -5.58 -7.02
C GLY A 307 30.67 -4.35 -7.71
N TYR A 308 30.71 -3.09 -7.31
CA TYR A 308 31.33 -2.23 -6.30
C TYR A 308 30.42 -0.95 -6.34
N ILE A 309 30.36 -0.01 -5.38
CA ILE A 309 31.45 0.87 -4.91
C ILE A 309 31.04 1.48 -3.54
N VAL A 310 31.93 1.23 -2.57
CA VAL A 310 32.59 2.14 -1.61
C VAL A 310 31.76 3.13 -0.79
N ASN A 311 31.75 2.92 0.52
CA ASN A 311 31.96 4.00 1.48
C ASN A 311 33.15 3.62 2.38
N GLN A 312 34.27 4.33 2.21
CA GLN A 312 35.43 4.24 3.08
C GLN A 312 35.17 4.97 4.40
N THR A 313 35.66 4.35 5.47
CA THR A 313 35.73 4.86 6.83
C THR A 313 36.85 5.90 7.03
N VAL A 314 36.56 6.77 8.00
CA VAL A 314 37.33 7.77 8.75
C VAL A 314 38.79 7.38 9.10
N ASP A 315 39.75 8.32 8.92
CA ASP A 315 40.57 8.90 10.02
C ASP A 315 41.62 9.94 9.55
N ASN A 316 41.60 11.08 10.27
CA ASN A 316 42.64 12.09 10.59
C ASN A 316 43.50 12.77 9.49
N GLU A 317 43.40 14.10 9.39
CA GLU A 317 44.51 15.04 9.68
C GLU A 317 44.05 16.52 9.74
N GLU A 318 44.45 17.18 10.83
CA GLU A 318 44.84 18.58 11.07
C GLU A 318 44.15 19.81 10.41
N SER A 319 43.65 20.66 11.34
CA SER A 319 43.78 22.14 11.43
C SER A 319 43.57 23.02 10.19
N TYR A 320 42.66 23.99 10.29
CA TYR A 320 42.99 25.43 10.18
C TYR A 320 41.85 26.27 10.77
N PHE A 321 42.25 27.24 11.60
CA PHE A 321 41.44 28.32 12.18
C PHE A 321 40.99 29.33 11.10
N GLU A 322 39.78 29.87 11.24
CA GLU A 322 39.44 31.32 11.25
C GLU A 322 37.91 31.45 11.29
N ASN A 323 37.33 31.76 12.45
CA ASN A 323 36.88 33.10 12.85
C ASN A 323 35.90 33.74 11.87
N LEU A 324 34.64 33.85 12.29
CA LEU A 324 33.82 35.06 12.14
C LEU A 324 32.62 34.96 13.11
N ASP A 325 32.79 35.61 14.26
CA ASP A 325 31.71 36.11 15.11
C ASP A 325 30.86 37.12 14.31
N THR A 326 29.54 37.13 14.53
CA THR A 326 28.80 38.22 15.22
C THR A 326 27.30 38.14 14.93
N ASP A 327 26.53 38.06 16.02
CA ASP A 327 25.31 38.81 16.38
C ASP A 327 24.26 39.20 15.31
N TYR A 328 22.97 38.94 15.60
CA TYR A 328 21.98 39.98 15.96
C TYR A 328 20.55 39.39 16.18
N VAL A 329 20.00 39.60 17.40
CA VAL A 329 18.67 40.19 17.78
C VAL A 329 17.39 39.54 17.20
N MET A 330 16.57 38.84 18.00
CA MET A 330 15.52 39.28 18.97
C MET A 330 14.27 39.95 18.36
N ASP A 331 13.12 39.41 18.78
CA ASP A 331 11.72 39.72 18.46
C ASP A 331 11.29 41.19 18.64
N ASP A 332 10.32 41.66 17.83
CA ASP A 332 9.23 42.54 18.25
C ASP A 332 8.18 42.77 17.12
N GLU A 333 6.98 43.22 17.54
CA GLU A 333 5.76 43.64 16.79
C GLU A 333 4.69 42.54 16.56
N GLY A 334 3.50 42.52 17.17
CA GLY A 334 2.78 43.50 18.00
C GLY A 334 1.77 44.33 17.21
N TYR A 335 0.55 43.83 16.97
CA TYR A 335 -0.62 44.67 16.64
C TYR A 335 -1.95 44.02 17.11
N GLU A 336 -2.47 44.53 18.22
CA GLU A 336 -3.90 44.53 18.58
C GLU A 336 -4.45 45.94 18.29
N LEU A 337 -5.69 46.03 17.77
CA LEU A 337 -6.49 47.25 17.88
C LEU A 337 -7.97 46.91 18.10
N SER A 338 -8.40 47.37 19.27
CA SER A 338 -9.66 47.24 19.99
C SER A 338 -10.79 48.18 19.52
N GLN A 339 -11.95 47.99 20.19
CA GLN A 339 -13.11 48.89 20.41
C GLN A 339 -14.33 48.57 19.52
N SER A 340 -15.57 48.47 20.01
CA SER A 340 -16.21 48.87 21.28
C SER A 340 -17.62 48.28 21.33
N ILE A 341 -18.11 47.78 22.48
CA ILE A 341 -19.56 47.72 22.77
C ILE A 341 -19.77 48.07 24.24
N ASP A 342 -20.57 49.13 24.45
CA ASP A 342 -21.00 49.67 25.73
C ASP A 342 -22.34 49.05 26.18
N HIS A 343 -22.61 49.07 27.49
CA HIS A 343 -23.75 48.45 28.18
C HIS A 343 -24.87 49.45 28.56
N GLY A 344 -26.10 48.95 28.78
CA GLY A 344 -27.14 49.59 29.61
C GLY A 344 -28.44 49.93 28.83
N THR A 345 -29.51 49.13 28.82
CA THR A 345 -30.57 48.82 29.83
C THR A 345 -31.62 49.93 30.08
N THR A 346 -32.91 49.52 29.96
CA THR A 346 -34.18 49.87 30.69
C THR A 346 -35.34 50.14 29.71
N CYS A 347 -36.29 49.24 29.47
CA CYS A 347 -37.53 48.91 30.23
C CYS A 347 -38.52 50.10 30.35
N ASP A 348 -39.71 50.03 29.70
CA ASP A 348 -41.01 49.97 30.43
C ASP A 348 -42.25 49.81 29.52
N THR A 349 -43.36 49.47 30.18
CA THR A 349 -44.53 48.67 29.75
C THR A 349 -45.78 49.38 29.19
N LYS A 350 -46.57 48.62 28.40
CA LYS A 350 -48.07 48.49 28.30
C LYS A 350 -48.97 49.72 28.03
N GLN A 351 -49.76 49.67 26.93
CA GLN A 351 -51.25 49.56 26.91
C GLN A 351 -51.82 49.66 25.47
N GLU A 352 -52.67 48.70 25.10
CA GLU A 352 -53.59 48.67 23.93
C GLU A 352 -54.90 49.46 24.23
N PRO A 353 -55.94 49.49 23.35
CA PRO A 353 -56.03 49.72 21.89
C PRO A 353 -57.15 50.76 21.55
N VAL A 354 -57.38 51.15 20.28
CA VAL A 354 -58.74 51.25 19.67
C VAL A 354 -58.59 51.34 18.14
N CYS A 355 -59.29 50.43 17.46
CA CYS A 355 -59.45 50.34 16.01
C CYS A 355 -60.70 51.13 15.56
N LYS A 356 -60.58 51.98 14.54
CA LYS A 356 -61.70 52.41 13.69
C LYS A 356 -61.33 52.10 12.24
N VAL A 357 -62.02 51.11 11.70
CA VAL A 357 -61.97 50.71 10.30
C VAL A 357 -62.90 51.62 9.50
N THR A 358 -62.40 52.22 8.42
CA THR A 358 -63.21 52.66 7.28
C THR A 358 -62.90 51.74 6.11
N GLN A 359 -63.81 50.79 5.87
CA GLN A 359 -63.83 49.91 4.70
C GLN A 359 -64.24 50.74 3.49
N GLU A 360 -63.30 51.07 2.61
CA GLU A 360 -63.52 51.27 1.15
C GLU A 360 -62.25 51.64 0.37
N THR A 361 -61.09 51.83 1.02
CA THR A 361 -59.82 52.18 0.33
C THR A 361 -58.79 51.04 0.24
N GLU A 362 -59.09 49.84 0.75
CA GLU A 362 -58.08 48.79 0.94
C GLU A 362 -57.99 47.78 -0.23
N TYR A 363 -58.96 47.77 -1.16
CA TYR A 363 -58.96 46.84 -2.29
C TYR A 363 -58.17 47.34 -3.51
N ASP A 364 -58.19 48.65 -3.78
CA ASP A 364 -57.46 49.23 -4.91
C ASP A 364 -55.95 49.35 -4.64
N GLU A 365 -55.54 49.64 -3.39
CA GLU A 365 -54.10 49.68 -3.02
C GLU A 365 -53.42 48.31 -3.09
N VAL A 366 -54.15 47.22 -2.82
CA VAL A 366 -53.59 45.86 -2.86
C VAL A 366 -53.39 45.38 -4.30
N GLU A 367 -54.30 45.70 -5.22
CA GLU A 367 -54.11 45.39 -6.64
C GLU A 367 -53.07 46.28 -7.31
N GLU A 368 -52.98 47.57 -6.96
CA GLU A 368 -51.86 48.42 -7.43
C GLU A 368 -50.50 47.88 -6.96
N ARG A 369 -50.37 47.49 -5.68
CA ARG A 369 -49.12 46.91 -5.15
C ARG A 369 -48.77 45.58 -5.82
N LYS A 370 -49.75 44.73 -6.13
CA LYS A 370 -49.50 43.47 -6.87
C LYS A 370 -49.07 43.74 -8.31
N GLN A 371 -49.70 44.70 -8.98
CA GLN A 371 -49.34 45.06 -10.35
C GLN A 371 -47.95 45.69 -10.43
N GLU A 372 -47.58 46.51 -9.44
CA GLU A 372 -46.26 47.10 -9.33
C GLU A 372 -45.18 46.04 -9.03
N GLN A 373 -45.45 45.10 -8.12
CA GLN A 373 -44.55 43.96 -7.86
C GLN A 373 -44.38 43.06 -9.10
N LYS A 374 -45.45 42.84 -9.87
CA LYS A 374 -45.40 42.08 -11.12
C LYS A 374 -44.54 42.79 -12.18
N ASN A 375 -44.70 44.10 -12.34
CA ASN A 375 -43.91 44.89 -13.29
C ASN A 375 -42.42 44.92 -12.90
N VAL A 376 -42.10 45.00 -11.60
CA VAL A 376 -40.72 44.91 -11.10
C VAL A 376 -40.14 43.51 -11.36
N LEU A 377 -40.91 42.46 -11.15
CA LEU A 377 -40.49 41.08 -11.43
C LEU A 377 -40.24 40.86 -12.91
N GLU A 378 -41.11 41.37 -13.79
CA GLU A 378 -40.95 41.26 -15.25
C GLU A 378 -39.72 42.03 -15.76
N ARG A 379 -39.41 43.21 -15.20
CA ARG A 379 -38.16 43.92 -15.49
C ARG A 379 -36.93 43.13 -15.05
N LYS A 380 -36.93 42.59 -13.83
CA LYS A 380 -35.82 41.75 -13.33
C LYS A 380 -35.63 40.49 -14.16
N ILE A 381 -36.72 39.88 -14.64
CA ILE A 381 -36.67 38.73 -15.56
C ILE A 381 -36.09 39.15 -16.91
N ALA A 382 -36.46 40.32 -17.44
CA ALA A 382 -35.92 40.84 -18.70
C ALA A 382 -34.43 41.18 -18.59
N GLU A 383 -34.00 41.80 -17.49
CA GLU A 383 -32.59 42.07 -17.17
C GLU A 383 -31.80 40.77 -17.03
N ALA A 384 -32.32 39.79 -16.29
CA ALA A 384 -31.69 38.47 -16.15
C ALA A 384 -31.59 37.74 -17.50
N LYS A 385 -32.62 37.86 -18.37
CA LYS A 385 -32.58 37.31 -19.73
C LYS A 385 -31.56 38.02 -20.62
N ASN A 386 -31.41 39.34 -20.49
CA ASN A 386 -30.39 40.09 -21.22
C ASN A 386 -28.99 39.69 -20.74
N VAL A 387 -28.77 39.58 -19.43
CA VAL A 387 -27.50 39.05 -18.88
C VAL A 387 -27.23 37.62 -19.37
N LEU A 388 -28.26 36.76 -19.47
CA LEU A 388 -28.13 35.42 -20.03
C LEU A 388 -27.84 35.41 -21.55
N TYR A 389 -28.35 36.39 -22.29
CA TYR A 389 -28.17 36.49 -23.74
C TYR A 389 -26.79 37.08 -24.08
N THR A 390 -26.37 38.11 -23.34
CA THR A 390 -25.03 38.69 -23.42
C THR A 390 -23.97 37.70 -22.95
N SER A 391 -24.23 36.91 -21.90
CA SER A 391 -23.33 35.83 -21.48
C SER A 391 -23.25 34.71 -22.51
N LYS A 392 -24.37 34.31 -23.14
CA LYS A 392 -24.36 33.35 -24.28
C LYS A 392 -23.55 33.86 -25.48
N SER A 393 -23.66 35.13 -25.85
CA SER A 393 -22.92 35.73 -26.96
C SER A 393 -21.41 35.87 -26.64
N LEU A 394 -21.07 36.28 -25.41
CA LEU A 394 -19.69 36.31 -24.91
C LEU A 394 -19.08 34.91 -24.79
N THR A 395 -19.88 33.88 -24.44
CA THR A 395 -19.41 32.49 -24.45
C THR A 395 -19.13 31.97 -25.85
N SER A 396 -19.90 32.31 -26.90
CA SER A 396 -19.58 31.81 -28.25
C SER A 396 -18.26 32.34 -28.81
N ASN A 397 -17.95 33.63 -28.60
CA ASN A 397 -16.66 34.19 -29.06
C ASN A 397 -15.49 33.75 -28.18
N SER A 398 -15.68 33.63 -26.86
CA SER A 398 -14.65 33.14 -25.95
C SER A 398 -14.39 31.65 -26.12
N VAL A 399 -15.44 30.85 -26.34
CA VAL A 399 -15.34 29.41 -26.64
C VAL A 399 -14.66 29.21 -27.99
N ASN A 400 -14.97 29.99 -29.03
CA ASN A 400 -14.25 29.88 -30.30
C ASN A 400 -12.76 30.27 -30.18
N LEU A 401 -12.42 31.28 -29.37
CA LEU A 401 -11.03 31.65 -29.09
C LEU A 401 -10.30 30.61 -28.22
N ILE A 402 -10.98 30.01 -27.23
CA ILE A 402 -10.45 28.91 -26.40
C ILE A 402 -10.28 27.65 -27.24
N VAL A 403 -11.27 27.25 -28.04
CA VAL A 403 -11.22 26.09 -28.93
C VAL A 403 -10.14 26.26 -30.00
N ASN A 404 -9.94 27.47 -30.54
CA ASN A 404 -8.86 27.73 -31.49
C ASN A 404 -7.49 27.76 -30.80
N ARG A 405 -7.37 28.31 -29.58
CA ARG A 405 -6.14 28.21 -28.77
C ARG A 405 -5.83 26.76 -28.35
N GLU A 406 -6.82 25.97 -27.98
CA GLU A 406 -6.67 24.55 -27.64
C GLU A 406 -6.28 23.73 -28.88
N LYS A 407 -6.83 24.03 -30.06
CA LYS A 407 -6.39 23.42 -31.32
C LYS A 407 -4.95 23.80 -31.67
N ASP A 408 -4.56 25.06 -31.50
CA ASP A 408 -3.20 25.52 -31.76
C ASP A 408 -2.19 25.00 -30.73
N LEU A 409 -2.57 24.89 -29.44
CA LEU A 409 -1.77 24.29 -28.37
C LEU A 409 -1.61 22.77 -28.58
N ASN A 410 -2.68 22.05 -28.94
CA ASN A 410 -2.63 20.61 -29.24
C ASN A 410 -1.83 20.28 -30.52
N SER A 411 -1.68 21.25 -31.44
CA SER A 411 -0.84 21.09 -32.64
C SER A 411 0.67 21.21 -32.35
N LYS A 412 1.04 21.84 -31.22
CA LYS A 412 2.43 22.08 -30.78
C LYS A 412 2.85 21.28 -29.55
N SER A 413 1.93 20.64 -28.83
CA SER A 413 2.26 19.85 -27.64
C SER A 413 3.05 18.60 -28.01
N LYS A 414 4.19 18.39 -27.34
CA LYS A 414 4.97 17.15 -27.39
C LYS A 414 4.28 16.15 -26.46
N LEU A 415 3.94 14.97 -26.99
CA LEU A 415 3.26 13.89 -26.26
C LEU A 415 4.25 12.80 -25.90
N VAL A 416 4.37 12.51 -24.61
CA VAL A 416 5.21 11.42 -24.11
C VAL A 416 4.29 10.27 -23.72
N LEU A 417 4.50 9.12 -24.35
CA LEU A 417 3.78 7.89 -24.09
C LEU A 417 4.63 7.03 -23.16
N PHE A 418 4.05 6.51 -22.09
CA PHE A 418 4.72 5.58 -21.18
C PHE A 418 4.06 4.22 -21.26
N ASP A 419 4.83 3.14 -21.34
CA ASP A 419 4.34 1.85 -20.84
C ASP A 419 4.16 1.90 -19.31
N LEU A 420 3.49 0.91 -18.74
CA LEU A 420 3.20 0.86 -17.30
C LEU A 420 4.10 -0.15 -16.59
N ASP A 421 3.99 -1.42 -16.96
CA ASP A 421 4.61 -2.54 -16.25
C ASP A 421 6.08 -2.62 -16.65
N GLY A 422 7.01 -2.30 -15.73
CA GLY A 422 8.45 -2.28 -16.02
C GLY A 422 8.99 -0.91 -16.40
N THR A 423 8.11 0.06 -16.65
CA THR A 423 8.50 1.44 -16.97
C THR A 423 8.13 2.43 -15.86
N LEU A 424 6.87 2.42 -15.40
CA LEU A 424 6.38 3.27 -14.31
C LEU A 424 6.32 2.48 -13.00
N ILE A 425 5.85 1.22 -13.09
CA ILE A 425 5.50 0.40 -11.93
C ILE A 425 6.22 -0.95 -12.03
N ASP A 426 6.90 -1.33 -10.95
CA ASP A 426 7.39 -2.69 -10.73
C ASP A 426 6.21 -3.55 -10.24
N THR A 427 5.62 -4.31 -11.15
CA THR A 427 4.51 -5.24 -10.89
C THR A 427 4.96 -6.69 -10.69
N SER A 428 6.27 -6.92 -10.51
CA SER A 428 6.84 -8.27 -10.44
C SER A 428 6.28 -9.10 -9.29
N GLU A 429 6.13 -8.51 -8.10
CA GLU A 429 5.63 -9.22 -6.92
C GLU A 429 4.21 -9.76 -7.13
N GLY A 430 3.29 -8.90 -7.56
CA GLY A 430 1.90 -9.26 -7.79
C GLY A 430 1.70 -10.27 -8.90
N ILE A 431 2.44 -10.15 -10.01
CA ILE A 431 2.39 -11.11 -11.12
C ILE A 431 2.95 -12.46 -10.69
N THR A 432 4.15 -12.50 -10.12
CA THR A 432 4.84 -13.75 -9.76
C THR A 432 4.09 -14.50 -8.64
N LYS A 433 3.55 -13.81 -7.64
CA LYS A 433 2.73 -14.44 -6.60
C LYS A 433 1.41 -14.97 -7.14
N SER A 434 0.81 -14.30 -8.12
CA SER A 434 -0.43 -14.77 -8.79
C SER A 434 -0.17 -15.95 -9.73
N ALA A 435 0.98 -15.97 -10.41
CA ALA A 435 1.44 -17.13 -11.17
C ALA A 435 1.66 -18.33 -10.26
N ARG A 436 2.37 -18.15 -9.14
CA ARG A 436 2.58 -19.20 -8.14
C ARG A 436 1.25 -19.73 -7.59
N TYR A 437 0.31 -18.85 -7.28
CA TYR A 437 -1.03 -19.24 -6.82
C TYR A 437 -1.75 -20.14 -7.84
N ALA A 438 -1.71 -19.77 -9.13
CA ALA A 438 -2.28 -20.59 -10.19
C ALA A 438 -1.54 -21.93 -10.39
N LEU A 439 -0.22 -21.95 -10.30
CA LEU A 439 0.58 -23.17 -10.46
C LEU A 439 0.36 -24.15 -9.28
N ASN A 440 0.28 -23.62 -8.06
CA ASN A 440 0.00 -24.41 -6.85
C ASN A 440 -1.34 -25.16 -6.94
N HIS A 441 -2.36 -24.54 -7.57
CA HIS A 441 -3.66 -25.19 -7.82
C HIS A 441 -3.52 -26.48 -8.65
N PHE A 442 -2.53 -26.55 -9.54
CA PHE A 442 -2.22 -27.75 -10.33
C PHE A 442 -1.13 -28.63 -9.71
N GLY A 443 -0.77 -28.40 -8.45
CA GLY A 443 0.29 -29.14 -7.75
C GLY A 443 1.71 -28.84 -8.26
N ILE A 444 1.90 -27.73 -8.99
CA ILE A 444 3.20 -27.27 -9.46
C ILE A 444 3.71 -26.23 -8.46
N TRP A 445 4.67 -26.65 -7.63
CA TRP A 445 5.21 -25.81 -6.57
C TRP A 445 6.53 -25.20 -7.02
N ASP A 446 6.56 -23.89 -7.22
CA ASP A 446 7.81 -23.14 -7.41
C ASP A 446 8.14 -22.37 -6.13
N THR A 447 9.37 -22.54 -5.65
CA THR A 447 9.82 -22.01 -4.36
C THR A 447 10.37 -20.59 -4.47
N LYS A 448 10.75 -20.14 -5.67
CA LYS A 448 11.35 -18.81 -5.88
C LYS A 448 10.53 -18.00 -6.86
N LEU A 449 10.02 -16.84 -6.42
CA LEU A 449 9.28 -15.90 -7.27
C LEU A 449 10.12 -15.41 -8.46
N GLU A 450 11.44 -15.35 -8.30
CA GLU A 450 12.38 -14.98 -9.37
C GLU A 450 12.25 -15.86 -10.61
N ASN A 451 12.03 -17.17 -10.40
CA ASN A 451 11.85 -18.12 -11.50
C ASN A 451 10.59 -17.81 -12.30
N LEU A 452 9.62 -17.08 -11.75
CA LEU A 452 8.35 -16.78 -12.37
C LEU A 452 8.34 -15.41 -13.07
N LYS A 453 9.46 -14.68 -13.10
CA LYS A 453 9.53 -13.36 -13.75
C LYS A 453 9.22 -13.40 -15.24
N PHE A 454 9.39 -14.54 -15.91
CA PHE A 454 8.98 -14.72 -17.31
C PHE A 454 7.46 -14.60 -17.55
N PHE A 455 6.64 -14.58 -16.48
CA PHE A 455 5.21 -14.23 -16.58
C PHE A 455 4.96 -12.74 -16.77
N ILE A 456 5.96 -11.87 -16.57
CA ILE A 456 5.84 -10.42 -16.65
C ILE A 456 6.07 -9.96 -18.10
N GLY A 457 5.06 -9.34 -18.70
CA GLY A 457 5.11 -8.85 -20.09
C GLY A 457 4.30 -9.70 -21.09
N PRO A 458 4.63 -10.98 -21.33
CA PRO A 458 3.97 -11.75 -22.39
C PRO A 458 2.54 -12.19 -22.02
N PRO A 459 1.69 -12.49 -23.02
CA PRO A 459 0.35 -12.99 -22.78
C PRO A 459 0.32 -14.29 -21.98
N LEU A 460 -0.44 -14.33 -20.87
CA LEU A 460 -0.52 -15.50 -19.96
C LEU A 460 -0.87 -16.82 -20.68
N ASN A 461 -1.70 -16.77 -21.73
CA ASN A 461 -2.06 -17.95 -22.50
C ASN A 461 -0.86 -18.58 -23.21
N GLN A 462 0.06 -17.77 -23.74
CA GLN A 462 1.28 -18.25 -24.37
C GLN A 462 2.24 -18.78 -23.30
N THR A 463 2.39 -18.06 -22.19
CA THR A 463 3.30 -18.45 -21.10
C THR A 463 2.94 -19.80 -20.49
N PHE A 464 1.67 -20.05 -20.14
CA PHE A 464 1.26 -21.34 -19.58
C PHE A 464 1.42 -22.50 -20.57
N LYS A 465 1.09 -22.29 -21.86
CA LYS A 465 1.25 -23.31 -22.89
C LYS A 465 2.71 -23.65 -23.16
N ASN A 466 3.54 -22.62 -23.40
CA ASN A 466 4.91 -22.82 -23.86
C ASN A 466 5.82 -23.33 -22.74
N THR A 467 5.63 -22.85 -21.50
CA THR A 467 6.53 -23.21 -20.39
C THR A 467 6.09 -24.47 -19.66
N TYR A 468 4.78 -24.68 -19.50
CA TYR A 468 4.24 -25.80 -18.71
C TYR A 468 3.49 -26.85 -19.54
N GLY A 469 3.38 -26.67 -20.86
CA GLY A 469 2.72 -27.64 -21.74
C GLY A 469 1.22 -27.79 -21.48
N PHE A 470 0.56 -26.78 -20.91
CA PHE A 470 -0.87 -26.84 -20.62
C PHE A 470 -1.68 -26.88 -21.93
N ASP A 471 -2.71 -27.73 -21.98
CA ASP A 471 -3.70 -27.69 -23.05
C ASP A 471 -4.62 -26.45 -22.93
N ASP A 472 -5.54 -26.28 -23.88
CA ASP A 472 -6.41 -25.10 -23.95
C ASP A 472 -7.31 -24.94 -22.73
N ASP A 473 -7.87 -26.02 -22.19
CA ASP A 473 -8.82 -25.94 -21.08
C ASP A 473 -8.09 -25.74 -19.75
N LYS A 474 -6.97 -26.45 -19.55
CA LYS A 474 -6.09 -26.23 -18.41
C LYS A 474 -5.49 -24.82 -18.41
N THR A 475 -5.15 -24.28 -19.57
CA THR A 475 -4.67 -22.89 -19.72
C THR A 475 -5.76 -21.88 -19.33
N LYS A 476 -7.00 -22.08 -19.78
CA LYS A 476 -8.13 -21.20 -19.40
C LYS A 476 -8.37 -21.24 -17.90
N GLU A 477 -8.32 -22.41 -17.28
CA GLU A 477 -8.45 -22.56 -15.82
C GLU A 477 -7.30 -21.87 -15.09
N ALA A 478 -6.05 -22.07 -15.51
CA ALA A 478 -4.88 -21.41 -14.91
C ALA A 478 -4.99 -19.88 -14.96
N ILE A 479 -5.42 -19.32 -16.10
CA ILE A 479 -5.65 -17.87 -16.23
C ILE A 479 -6.77 -17.41 -15.30
N LYS A 480 -7.83 -18.19 -15.13
CA LYS A 480 -8.93 -17.86 -14.20
C LYS A 480 -8.41 -17.79 -12.76
N ILE A 481 -7.68 -18.81 -12.30
CA ILE A 481 -7.11 -18.87 -10.94
C ILE A 481 -6.07 -17.77 -10.73
N PHE A 482 -5.23 -17.48 -11.74
CA PHE A 482 -4.31 -16.34 -11.71
C PHE A 482 -5.07 -15.04 -11.48
N ARG A 483 -6.10 -14.77 -12.29
CA ARG A 483 -6.88 -13.53 -12.25
C ARG A 483 -7.67 -13.38 -10.96
N GLU A 484 -8.11 -14.50 -10.36
CA GLU A 484 -8.79 -14.51 -9.07
C GLU A 484 -7.93 -13.88 -7.98
N ARG A 485 -6.65 -14.25 -7.89
CA ARG A 485 -5.72 -13.63 -6.93
C ARG A 485 -5.26 -12.25 -7.39
N TYR A 486 -4.90 -12.11 -8.67
CA TYR A 486 -4.33 -10.88 -9.20
C TYR A 486 -5.28 -9.70 -9.04
N SER A 487 -6.56 -9.85 -9.40
CA SER A 487 -7.54 -8.75 -9.32
C SER A 487 -7.85 -8.28 -7.90
N LYS A 488 -7.69 -9.14 -6.89
CA LYS A 488 -7.98 -8.83 -5.48
C LYS A 488 -6.77 -8.29 -4.74
N VAL A 489 -5.62 -8.94 -4.92
CA VAL A 489 -4.41 -8.69 -4.13
C VAL A 489 -3.24 -8.33 -5.04
N GLY A 490 -2.98 -9.14 -6.07
CA GLY A 490 -1.78 -9.01 -6.91
C GLY A 490 -1.68 -7.69 -7.68
N LEU A 491 -2.79 -6.99 -7.94
CA LEU A 491 -2.78 -5.70 -8.62
C LEU A 491 -2.04 -4.62 -7.79
N PHE A 492 -2.18 -4.68 -6.46
CA PHE A 492 -1.62 -3.70 -5.52
C PHE A 492 -0.32 -4.18 -4.85
N GLU A 493 0.06 -5.45 -5.05
CA GLU A 493 1.40 -5.97 -4.77
C GLU A 493 2.39 -5.47 -5.85
N SER A 494 2.58 -4.16 -5.88
CA SER A 494 3.45 -3.46 -6.81
C SER A 494 4.07 -2.24 -6.11
N LYS A 495 5.05 -1.62 -6.76
CA LYS A 495 5.67 -0.38 -6.31
C LYS A 495 6.06 0.49 -7.50
N THR A 496 6.12 1.80 -7.32
CA THR A 496 6.72 2.70 -8.32
C THR A 496 8.22 2.42 -8.45
N PHE A 497 8.77 2.63 -9.64
CA PHE A 497 10.22 2.78 -9.76
C PHE A 497 10.66 4.09 -9.10
N LYS A 498 11.92 4.14 -8.68
CA LYS A 498 12.47 5.30 -7.97
C LYS A 498 12.32 6.57 -8.83
N ASN A 499 11.86 7.66 -8.20
CA ASN A 499 11.76 9.00 -8.79
C ASN A 499 10.77 9.15 -9.96
N ILE A 500 9.81 8.22 -10.14
CA ILE A 500 8.80 8.31 -11.21
C ILE A 500 7.91 9.54 -11.03
N GLY A 501 7.35 9.76 -9.84
CA GLY A 501 6.55 10.96 -9.55
C GLY A 501 7.31 12.26 -9.83
N LYS A 502 8.60 12.33 -9.46
CA LYS A 502 9.46 13.49 -9.76
C LYS A 502 9.65 13.70 -11.27
N CYS A 503 9.92 12.64 -12.01
CA CYS A 503 10.03 12.67 -13.47
C CYS A 503 8.74 13.19 -14.12
N LEU A 504 7.58 12.62 -13.77
CA LEU A 504 6.29 13.05 -14.31
C LEU A 504 5.97 14.51 -13.97
N ARG A 505 6.26 14.95 -12.74
CA ARG A 505 6.14 16.37 -12.32
C ARG A 505 6.99 17.29 -13.19
N GLU A 506 8.26 16.94 -13.41
CA GLU A 506 9.16 17.74 -14.25
C GLU A 506 8.67 17.82 -15.70
N LEU A 507 8.20 16.70 -16.26
CA LEU A 507 7.65 16.69 -17.61
C LEU A 507 6.40 17.58 -17.73
N LYS A 508 5.46 17.51 -16.78
CA LYS A 508 4.30 18.41 -16.79
C LYS A 508 4.71 19.88 -16.64
N ARG A 509 5.68 20.19 -15.77
CA ARG A 509 6.24 21.55 -15.62
C ARG A 509 6.87 22.08 -16.91
N ASN A 510 7.50 21.19 -17.69
CA ASN A 510 8.07 21.50 -19.00
C ASN A 510 7.03 21.55 -20.14
N GLY A 511 5.74 21.40 -19.83
CA GLY A 511 4.64 21.54 -20.79
C GLY A 511 4.41 20.33 -21.71
N TYR A 512 4.93 19.16 -21.34
CA TYR A 512 4.63 17.91 -22.05
C TYR A 512 3.22 17.42 -21.73
N SER A 513 2.53 16.91 -22.75
CA SER A 513 1.35 16.06 -22.54
C SER A 513 1.83 14.64 -22.28
N LEU A 514 1.21 13.92 -21.35
CA LEU A 514 1.61 12.58 -20.95
C LEU A 514 0.43 11.62 -21.15
N ALA A 515 0.70 10.43 -21.70
CA ALA A 515 -0.30 9.36 -21.74
C ALA A 515 0.33 8.01 -21.43
N VAL A 516 -0.48 7.09 -20.90
CA VAL A 516 -0.08 5.68 -20.79
C VAL A 516 -0.51 4.92 -22.04
N ALA A 517 0.38 4.07 -22.55
CA ALA A 517 0.16 3.21 -23.70
C ALA A 517 0.65 1.79 -23.36
N SER A 518 -0.22 0.98 -22.73
CA SER A 518 0.15 -0.35 -22.22
C SER A 518 -0.65 -1.50 -22.83
N SER A 519 -0.03 -2.67 -22.97
CA SER A 519 -0.74 -3.92 -23.32
C SER A 519 -1.53 -4.51 -22.15
N LYS A 520 -1.44 -3.91 -20.96
CA LYS A 520 -2.29 -4.22 -19.81
C LYS A 520 -3.72 -3.69 -20.04
N PRO A 521 -4.78 -4.36 -19.54
CA PRO A 521 -6.14 -3.83 -19.62
C PRO A 521 -6.25 -2.40 -19.09
N GLU A 522 -6.94 -1.52 -19.82
CA GLU A 522 -6.99 -0.07 -19.50
C GLU A 522 -7.49 0.18 -18.07
N ASN A 523 -8.53 -0.53 -17.64
CA ASN A 523 -9.07 -0.38 -16.28
C ASN A 523 -8.02 -0.71 -15.21
N SER A 524 -7.23 -1.78 -15.42
CA SER A 524 -6.15 -2.15 -14.50
C SER A 524 -5.05 -1.08 -14.47
N CYS A 525 -4.73 -0.48 -15.62
CA CYS A 525 -3.77 0.63 -15.68
C CYS A 525 -4.24 1.82 -14.84
N ARG A 526 -5.51 2.23 -15.03
CA ARG A 526 -6.12 3.33 -14.26
C ARG A 526 -6.09 3.05 -12.76
N GLN A 527 -6.52 1.86 -12.35
CA GLN A 527 -6.52 1.47 -10.93
C GLN A 527 -5.13 1.51 -10.28
N ILE A 528 -4.09 1.09 -11.01
CA ILE A 528 -2.70 1.14 -10.52
C ILE A 528 -2.20 2.59 -10.45
N LEU A 529 -2.45 3.39 -11.49
CA LEU A 529 -2.02 4.78 -11.52
C LEU A 529 -2.70 5.61 -10.42
N GLU A 530 -3.99 5.38 -10.18
CA GLU A 530 -4.69 6.01 -9.06
C GLU A 530 -4.06 5.56 -7.73
N TYR A 531 -3.71 4.27 -7.62
CA TYR A 531 -3.16 3.68 -6.40
C TYR A 531 -1.86 4.33 -5.96
N PHE A 532 -1.00 4.67 -6.93
CA PHE A 532 0.26 5.37 -6.68
C PHE A 532 0.14 6.90 -6.81
N ASN A 533 -1.07 7.46 -6.87
CA ASN A 533 -1.31 8.89 -7.08
C ASN A 533 -0.66 9.47 -8.36
N LEU A 534 -0.46 8.63 -9.38
CA LEU A 534 0.15 9.04 -10.65
C LEU A 534 -0.88 9.41 -11.72
N PHE A 535 -2.14 8.99 -11.56
CA PHE A 535 -3.19 9.15 -12.57
C PHE A 535 -3.35 10.59 -13.06
N GLU A 536 -3.33 11.57 -12.15
CA GLU A 536 -3.53 12.99 -12.47
C GLU A 536 -2.41 13.61 -13.34
N TYR A 537 -1.26 12.96 -13.48
CA TYR A 537 -0.21 13.43 -14.40
C TYR A 537 -0.54 13.13 -15.86
N PHE A 538 -1.36 12.10 -16.12
CA PHE A 538 -1.63 11.61 -17.46
C PHE A 538 -2.90 12.24 -18.02
N ASP A 539 -2.79 12.80 -19.22
CA ASP A 539 -3.92 13.37 -19.96
C ASP A 539 -4.83 12.26 -20.51
N GLU A 540 -4.27 11.06 -20.77
CA GLU A 540 -5.02 9.85 -21.15
C GLU A 540 -4.33 8.57 -20.66
N VAL A 541 -5.13 7.53 -20.49
CA VAL A 541 -4.64 6.15 -20.24
C VAL A 541 -5.24 5.26 -21.32
N VAL A 542 -4.39 4.67 -22.15
CA VAL A 542 -4.78 3.76 -23.22
C VAL A 542 -4.19 2.38 -22.93
N GLY A 543 -5.08 1.41 -22.78
CA GLY A 543 -4.71 0.02 -22.50
C GLY A 543 -5.41 -0.98 -23.42
N ALA A 544 -5.12 -2.25 -23.20
CA ALA A 544 -5.83 -3.35 -23.84
C ALA A 544 -7.32 -3.39 -23.46
N THR A 545 -8.15 -3.96 -24.34
CA THR A 545 -9.57 -4.22 -24.06
C THR A 545 -9.76 -5.64 -23.54
N PHE A 546 -10.72 -5.84 -22.64
CA PHE A 546 -11.02 -7.16 -22.08
C PHE A 546 -11.50 -8.17 -23.11
N ASP A 547 -12.12 -7.70 -24.20
CA ASP A 547 -12.57 -8.53 -25.32
C ASP A 547 -11.48 -8.83 -26.35
N GLY A 548 -10.25 -8.36 -26.11
CA GLY A 548 -9.07 -8.67 -26.91
C GLY A 548 -8.97 -7.95 -28.26
N ARG A 549 -9.87 -7.01 -28.58
CA ARG A 549 -9.79 -6.20 -29.81
C ARG A 549 -8.54 -5.32 -29.85
N ILE A 550 -8.10 -4.84 -28.69
CA ILE A 550 -6.84 -4.13 -28.50
C ILE A 550 -6.04 -4.93 -27.50
N ASN A 551 -4.88 -5.45 -27.90
CA ASN A 551 -4.09 -6.33 -27.04
C ASN A 551 -2.57 -6.10 -27.23
N THR A 552 -2.13 -6.05 -28.47
CA THR A 552 -0.72 -5.82 -28.80
C THR A 552 -0.33 -4.35 -28.61
N LYS A 553 0.96 -4.09 -28.37
CA LYS A 553 1.50 -2.73 -28.29
C LYS A 553 1.17 -1.90 -29.54
N GLU A 554 1.16 -2.52 -30.71
CA GLU A 554 0.83 -1.86 -31.97
C GLU A 554 -0.63 -1.41 -32.04
N GLU A 555 -1.57 -2.24 -31.59
CA GLU A 555 -3.00 -1.89 -31.52
C GLU A 555 -3.26 -0.79 -30.50
N VAL A 556 -2.58 -0.86 -29.34
CA VAL A 556 -2.64 0.17 -28.30
C VAL A 556 -2.16 1.51 -28.84
N LEU A 557 -1.02 1.54 -29.54
CA LEU A 557 -0.51 2.77 -30.16
C LEU A 557 -1.43 3.31 -31.26
N GLU A 558 -2.11 2.45 -32.02
CA GLU A 558 -3.10 2.89 -33.01
C GLU A 558 -4.30 3.57 -32.33
N GLU A 559 -4.74 3.04 -31.19
CA GLU A 559 -5.79 3.65 -30.38
C GLU A 559 -5.33 4.98 -29.74
N VAL A 560 -4.06 5.07 -29.31
CA VAL A 560 -3.46 6.35 -28.88
C VAL A 560 -3.54 7.37 -30.01
N PHE A 561 -3.15 7.02 -31.24
CA PHE A 561 -3.23 7.94 -32.38
C PHE A 561 -4.66 8.35 -32.71
N ARG A 562 -5.63 7.46 -32.51
CA ARG A 562 -7.05 7.78 -32.68
C ARG A 562 -7.54 8.80 -31.65
N ARG A 563 -7.16 8.65 -30.36
CA ARG A 563 -7.53 9.58 -29.28
C ARG A 563 -6.77 10.91 -29.39
N PHE A 564 -5.49 10.88 -29.75
CA PHE A 564 -4.63 12.04 -29.97
C PHE A 564 -4.50 12.43 -31.46
N LYS A 565 -5.60 12.35 -32.21
CA LYS A 565 -5.60 12.58 -33.67
C LYS A 565 -5.09 13.95 -34.13
N ASN A 566 -5.04 14.93 -33.22
CA ASN A 566 -4.56 16.29 -33.50
C ASN A 566 -3.05 16.47 -33.21
N THR A 567 -2.40 15.47 -32.61
CA THR A 567 -0.98 15.53 -32.27
C THR A 567 -0.17 14.81 -33.38
N PRO A 568 0.76 15.49 -34.04
CA PRO A 568 1.59 14.86 -35.08
C PRO A 568 2.48 13.76 -34.50
N ARG A 569 2.64 12.63 -35.21
CA ARG A 569 3.52 11.51 -34.77
C ARG A 569 4.96 11.93 -34.49
N LYS A 570 5.50 12.90 -35.23
CA LYS A 570 6.84 13.47 -34.98
C LYS A 570 6.99 14.16 -33.61
N ASN A 571 5.87 14.54 -32.99
CA ASN A 571 5.81 15.13 -31.66
C ASN A 571 5.49 14.07 -30.58
N MET A 572 5.52 12.78 -30.92
CA MET A 572 5.26 11.68 -30.00
C MET A 572 6.55 10.90 -29.72
N CYS A 573 6.72 10.41 -28.50
CA CYS A 573 7.79 9.49 -28.14
C CYS A 573 7.24 8.42 -27.20
N LEU A 574 7.59 7.15 -27.41
CA LEU A 574 7.29 6.07 -26.48
C LEU A 574 8.46 5.82 -25.53
N ILE A 575 8.14 5.64 -24.26
CA ILE A 575 9.07 5.18 -23.22
C ILE A 575 8.60 3.80 -22.79
N GLY A 576 9.51 2.83 -22.82
CA GLY A 576 9.21 1.44 -22.49
C GLY A 576 10.46 0.68 -22.07
N ASP A 577 10.30 -0.47 -21.43
CA ASP A 577 11.40 -1.29 -20.94
C ASP A 577 11.61 -2.57 -21.74
N THR A 578 10.75 -2.89 -22.70
CA THR A 578 10.81 -4.17 -23.42
C THR A 578 11.06 -4.00 -24.92
N ILE A 579 11.53 -5.08 -25.56
CA ILE A 579 11.63 -5.14 -27.02
C ILE A 579 10.28 -4.96 -27.72
N PHE A 580 9.16 -5.27 -27.04
CA PHE A 580 7.83 -5.07 -27.59
C PHE A 580 7.49 -3.59 -27.75
N ASP A 581 7.95 -2.75 -26.82
CA ASP A 581 7.82 -1.29 -26.92
C ASP A 581 8.63 -0.75 -28.09
N VAL A 582 9.88 -1.19 -28.21
CA VAL A 582 10.77 -0.78 -29.31
C VAL A 582 10.20 -1.18 -30.67
N LYS A 583 9.76 -2.44 -30.80
CA LYS A 583 9.13 -2.94 -32.05
C LYS A 583 7.84 -2.19 -32.36
N GLY A 584 6.99 -1.94 -31.37
CA GLY A 584 5.74 -1.19 -31.53
C GLY A 584 5.96 0.26 -31.94
N ALA A 585 6.87 0.98 -31.28
CA ALA A 585 7.23 2.34 -31.65
C ALA A 585 7.78 2.42 -33.09
N LYS A 586 8.68 1.50 -33.43
CA LYS A 586 9.28 1.41 -34.76
C LYS A 586 8.25 1.14 -35.85
N SER A 587 7.31 0.20 -35.64
CA SER A 587 6.27 -0.11 -36.64
C SER A 587 5.30 1.04 -36.86
N LYS A 588 5.16 1.93 -35.87
CA LYS A 588 4.35 3.15 -35.96
C LYS A 588 5.10 4.41 -36.40
N GLY A 589 6.43 4.33 -36.52
CA GLY A 589 7.29 5.42 -36.95
C GLY A 589 7.42 6.54 -35.91
N ILE A 590 7.40 6.22 -34.62
CA ILE A 590 7.68 7.14 -33.52
C ILE A 590 8.99 6.77 -32.81
N PRO A 591 9.76 7.73 -32.29
CA PRO A 591 10.95 7.45 -31.49
C PRO A 591 10.62 6.68 -30.21
N CYS A 592 11.54 5.79 -29.80
CA CYS A 592 11.48 5.07 -28.54
C CYS A 592 12.68 5.45 -27.67
N ILE A 593 12.44 5.73 -26.39
CA ILE A 593 13.47 5.78 -25.35
C ILE A 593 13.27 4.53 -24.49
N ALA A 594 14.30 3.70 -24.39
CA ALA A 594 14.24 2.52 -23.55
C ALA A 594 14.65 2.85 -22.10
N VAL A 595 14.11 2.12 -21.13
CA VAL A 595 14.58 2.17 -19.74
C VAL A 595 15.17 0.82 -19.34
N SER A 596 16.37 0.82 -18.76
CA SER A 596 17.10 -0.42 -18.41
C SER A 596 16.73 -0.98 -17.04
N TYR A 597 16.09 -0.17 -16.19
CA TYR A 597 15.69 -0.57 -14.83
C TYR A 597 14.45 -1.48 -14.78
N GLY A 598 13.81 -1.74 -15.92
CA GLY A 598 12.59 -2.53 -16.04
C GLY A 598 12.82 -4.04 -16.15
N PHE A 599 11.99 -4.72 -16.93
CA PHE A 599 11.99 -6.18 -17.07
C PHE A 599 12.63 -6.70 -18.35
N GLY A 600 12.84 -5.84 -19.36
CA GLY A 600 13.48 -6.24 -20.61
C GLY A 600 14.98 -6.52 -20.48
N ASP A 601 15.52 -7.29 -21.43
CA ASP A 601 16.95 -7.56 -21.53
C ASP A 601 17.68 -6.30 -22.00
N THR A 602 18.50 -5.72 -21.12
CA THR A 602 19.27 -4.51 -21.41
C THR A 602 20.16 -4.64 -22.64
N ASN A 603 20.77 -5.82 -22.87
CA ASN A 603 21.60 -6.05 -24.06
C ASN A 603 20.75 -6.03 -25.33
N GLU A 604 19.54 -6.57 -25.26
CA GLU A 604 18.60 -6.53 -26.39
C GLU A 604 18.16 -5.09 -26.68
N LEU A 605 17.89 -4.29 -25.65
CA LEU A 605 17.50 -2.88 -25.79
C LEU A 605 18.63 -2.02 -26.39
N GLU A 606 19.86 -2.18 -25.90
CA GLU A 606 21.04 -1.48 -26.42
C GLU A 606 21.32 -1.82 -27.89
N ALA A 607 21.12 -3.08 -28.28
CA ALA A 607 21.24 -3.50 -29.67
C ALA A 607 20.10 -3.00 -30.58
N SER A 608 19.01 -2.48 -29.99
CA SER A 608 17.75 -2.21 -30.69
C SER A 608 17.59 -0.78 -31.18
N ASN A 609 18.65 -0.09 -31.62
CA ASN A 609 18.62 1.22 -32.31
C ASN A 609 17.52 2.20 -31.80
N VAL A 610 17.38 2.29 -30.48
CA VAL A 610 16.49 3.24 -29.80
C VAL A 610 17.14 4.62 -29.79
N PHE A 611 16.37 5.67 -29.46
CA PHE A 611 16.95 7.02 -29.38
C PHE A 611 17.97 7.13 -28.24
N ALA A 612 17.64 6.54 -27.09
CA ALA A 612 18.52 6.43 -25.93
C ALA A 612 18.03 5.29 -25.02
N VAL A 613 18.91 4.83 -24.15
CA VAL A 613 18.60 3.98 -22.99
C VAL A 613 18.82 4.83 -21.74
N CYS A 614 17.84 4.88 -20.83
CA CYS A 614 17.94 5.56 -19.55
C CYS A 614 18.06 4.55 -18.41
N ASP A 615 19.05 4.74 -17.54
CA ASP A 615 19.23 3.88 -16.37
C ASP A 615 18.38 4.31 -15.17
N ASN A 616 17.91 5.56 -15.17
CA ASN A 616 17.03 6.10 -14.13
C ASN A 616 15.91 6.94 -14.75
N ALA A 617 14.76 6.98 -14.06
CA ALA A 617 13.62 7.80 -14.50
C ALA A 617 13.94 9.31 -14.56
N GLU A 618 14.90 9.79 -13.77
CA GLU A 618 15.32 11.19 -13.74
C GLU A 618 16.09 11.62 -14.99
N ASP A 619 16.62 10.67 -15.78
CA ASP A 619 17.35 10.98 -17.01
C ASP A 619 16.40 11.30 -18.18
N ILE A 620 15.15 10.83 -18.09
CA ILE A 620 14.13 10.93 -19.14
C ILE A 620 13.88 12.38 -19.59
N PRO A 621 13.66 13.37 -18.70
CA PRO A 621 13.41 14.76 -19.11
C PRO A 621 14.54 15.35 -19.95
N GLU A 622 15.81 15.11 -19.59
CA GLU A 622 16.96 15.60 -20.35
C GLU A 622 17.10 14.93 -21.71
N VAL A 623 16.84 13.62 -21.79
CA VAL A 623 16.84 12.88 -23.06
C VAL A 623 15.72 13.38 -23.98
N LEU A 624 14.52 13.63 -23.46
CA LEU A 624 13.39 14.18 -24.24
C LEU A 624 13.66 15.60 -24.75
N LYS A 625 14.41 16.42 -24.01
CA LYS A 625 14.87 17.73 -24.50
C LYS A 625 15.75 17.55 -25.74
N LYS A 626 16.71 16.61 -25.72
CA LYS A 626 17.60 16.31 -26.87
C LYS A 626 16.86 15.74 -28.08
N LEU A 627 15.78 14.98 -27.88
CA LEU A 627 15.01 14.39 -28.97
C LEU A 627 14.33 15.43 -29.86
N TRP A 628 13.87 16.53 -29.26
CA TRP A 628 13.03 17.53 -29.93
C TRP A 628 13.63 18.94 -29.94
N ASN A 629 14.92 19.06 -29.66
CA ASN A 629 15.75 20.23 -29.95
C ASN A 629 16.59 19.91 -31.18
#